data_AF-A0A6U3BKH7-F1
#
_entry.id   AF-A0A6U3BKH7-F1
#
_cell.length_a   1.000
_cell.length_b   1.000
_cell.length_c   1.000
_cell.angle_alpha   90.00
_cell.angle_beta   90.00
_cell.angle_gamma   90.00
#
_symmetry.space_group_name_H-M   'P 1'
#
loop_
_entity.id
_entity.type
_entity.pdbx_description
1 polymer ?
#
loop_
_entity_poly.entity_id
_entity_poly.type
_entity_poly.pdbx_seq_one_letter_code
_entity_poly.pdbx_strand_id
1 'polypeptide(L)'
;MTASPCVLLLLLAAPLSASPLRRHRTAPRQGIRSVVQRARISSSSPDVQNGERGGEVGVVPRRMMMGGLMATGMLFGGKGRRSAAEELQQDETMMEAYFGCGCFWHVQHEMVELEEKVLSRRGKQLTSLTGYAGGKKLGDGGKVCYHNMRQVADYGRLGHAEVVNVNIPRSNLKDFSKRYFELFVKYELPGVTIVDRADPQDKGPEYRSVLGIPGGVRSPMFAEVEAACKEVLGSEWSLMEGHGNEPDTLLKRRVYVMDSNKFPFHPAEVYHQFHDDFQSPPYGKDYNNLRAVMKKEGRISETGCPEGMLA
;
A
#
# COMPACT_ATOMS: atom_id res chain seq x y z
N MET A 1 -14.95 19.30 56.08
CA MET A 1 -15.86 19.69 54.98
C MET A 1 -15.65 21.17 54.71
N THR A 2 -14.78 21.51 53.78
CA THR A 2 -14.49 22.88 53.36
C THR A 2 -14.25 22.85 51.86
N ALA A 3 -15.27 23.26 51.12
CA ALA A 3 -15.28 23.31 49.66
C ALA A 3 -14.40 24.46 49.16
N SER A 4 -13.63 24.20 48.11
CA SER A 4 -12.84 25.18 47.36
C SER A 4 -13.43 25.28 45.94
N PRO A 5 -13.61 26.48 45.36
CA PRO A 5 -14.42 26.66 44.16
C PRO A 5 -13.66 26.44 42.85
N CYS A 6 -14.40 25.90 41.88
CA CYS A 6 -14.08 25.82 40.46
C CYS A 6 -13.60 27.14 39.87
N VAL A 7 -12.50 27.09 39.12
CA VAL A 7 -12.14 28.11 38.13
C VAL A 7 -12.59 27.60 36.76
N LEU A 8 -13.67 28.18 36.26
CA LEU A 8 -14.21 27.98 34.91
C LEU A 8 -13.60 29.06 34.01
N LEU A 9 -12.67 28.67 33.12
CA LEU A 9 -12.04 29.59 32.16
C LEU A 9 -12.90 29.67 30.89
N LEU A 10 -13.66 30.76 30.77
CA LEU A 10 -14.39 31.17 29.56
C LEU A 10 -13.46 32.01 28.67
N LEU A 11 -13.05 31.47 27.52
CA LEU A 11 -12.42 32.25 26.45
C LEU A 11 -13.50 32.82 25.53
N LEU A 12 -13.74 34.13 25.68
CA LEU A 12 -14.56 34.93 24.79
C LEU A 12 -13.80 35.25 23.50
N ALA A 13 -14.47 34.98 22.38
CA ALA A 13 -14.08 35.43 21.05
C ALA A 13 -14.24 36.96 20.91
N ALA A 14 -13.26 37.62 20.28
CA ALA A 14 -13.36 39.00 19.82
C ALA A 14 -13.21 39.04 18.28
N PRO A 15 -14.08 39.76 17.54
CA PRO A 15 -13.99 39.84 16.08
C PRO A 15 -13.22 41.08 15.60
N LEU A 16 -12.54 40.86 14.46
CA LEU A 16 -12.32 41.75 13.30
C LEU A 16 -11.85 43.20 13.51
N SER A 17 -10.66 43.50 12.97
CA SER A 17 -10.39 44.79 12.34
C SER A 17 -9.57 44.59 11.07
N ALA A 18 -10.18 44.96 9.94
CA ALA A 18 -9.57 45.02 8.62
C ALA A 18 -9.19 46.48 8.32
N SER A 19 -7.99 46.73 7.81
CA SER A 19 -7.60 47.98 7.15
C SER A 19 -6.35 47.78 6.27
N PRO A 20 -6.12 48.63 5.26
CA PRO A 20 -5.87 48.15 3.90
C PRO A 20 -4.44 48.28 3.37
N LEU A 21 -4.18 47.46 2.35
CA LEU A 21 -3.30 47.62 1.18
C LEU A 21 -2.25 48.74 1.21
N ARG A 22 -0.96 48.34 1.22
CA ARG A 22 0.13 49.13 0.65
C ARG A 22 0.92 48.30 -0.36
N ARG A 23 0.78 48.67 -1.64
CA ARG A 23 1.56 48.15 -2.77
C ARG A 23 2.98 48.72 -2.69
N HIS A 24 3.99 47.86 -2.76
CA HIS A 24 5.30 48.23 -3.27
C HIS A 24 5.68 47.31 -4.44
N ARG A 25 5.88 47.95 -5.60
CA ARG A 25 6.52 47.41 -6.80
C ARG A 25 8.03 47.60 -6.70
N THR A 26 8.77 46.64 -7.26
CA THR A 26 10.10 46.65 -7.94
C THR A 26 10.87 45.38 -7.52
N ALA A 27 11.64 44.64 -8.33
CA ALA A 27 12.05 44.62 -9.73
C ALA A 27 12.61 43.20 -10.03
N PRO A 28 12.85 42.79 -11.29
CA PRO A 28 13.11 41.41 -11.66
C PRO A 28 14.59 41.02 -11.54
N ARG A 29 14.88 39.79 -11.10
CA ARG A 29 16.23 39.18 -11.20
C ARG A 29 16.23 38.03 -12.21
N GLN A 30 16.74 38.39 -13.39
CA GLN A 30 17.67 37.69 -14.26
C GLN A 30 17.79 36.16 -14.12
N GLY A 31 17.51 35.50 -15.26
CA GLY A 31 17.74 34.08 -15.45
C GLY A 31 19.21 33.69 -15.55
N ILE A 32 19.46 32.42 -15.27
CA ILE A 32 20.69 31.72 -15.63
C ILE A 32 20.31 30.64 -16.63
N ARG A 33 20.97 30.67 -17.79
CA ARG A 33 20.85 29.71 -18.87
C ARG A 33 21.57 28.41 -18.51
N SER A 34 20.85 27.31 -18.76
CA SER A 34 21.28 25.99 -19.27
C SER A 34 22.74 25.88 -19.75
N VAL A 35 23.44 24.85 -19.25
CA VAL A 35 24.33 23.97 -20.05
C VAL A 35 24.40 22.60 -19.36
N VAL A 36 23.72 21.56 -19.88
CA VAL A 36 24.24 20.18 -19.83
C VAL A 36 23.88 19.48 -21.14
N GLN A 37 24.93 18.95 -21.76
CA GLN A 37 24.95 18.37 -23.09
C GLN A 37 24.16 17.07 -23.21
N ARG A 38 23.53 16.92 -24.39
CA ARG A 38 23.09 15.65 -24.96
C ARG A 38 24.29 14.71 -25.13
N ALA A 39 24.21 13.51 -24.55
CA ALA A 39 24.88 12.34 -25.11
C ALA A 39 23.84 11.50 -25.86
N ARG A 40 23.92 11.53 -27.19
CA ARG A 40 23.27 10.56 -28.07
C ARG A 40 24.09 9.28 -28.02
N ILE A 41 23.48 8.15 -27.70
CA ILE A 41 23.99 6.84 -28.09
C ILE A 41 22.93 6.22 -28.99
N SER A 42 23.35 6.00 -30.23
CA SER A 42 22.61 5.33 -31.29
C SER A 42 22.96 3.85 -31.33
N SER A 43 22.21 3.11 -32.14
CA SER A 43 22.48 1.77 -32.70
C SER A 43 22.42 0.62 -31.69
N SER A 44 21.83 -0.53 -31.97
CA SER A 44 21.27 -1.09 -33.20
C SER A 44 20.61 -2.42 -32.83
N SER A 45 19.41 -2.67 -33.35
CA SER A 45 18.83 -4.02 -33.44
C SER A 45 19.68 -4.93 -34.33
N PRO A 46 19.58 -6.25 -34.12
CA PRO A 46 19.34 -7.12 -35.27
C PRO A 46 18.14 -8.04 -35.05
N ASP A 47 17.34 -8.12 -36.11
CA ASP A 47 16.44 -9.22 -36.45
C ASP A 47 17.16 -10.57 -36.37
N VAL A 48 16.53 -11.58 -35.77
CA VAL A 48 16.75 -12.99 -36.10
C VAL A 48 15.40 -13.71 -36.10
N GLN A 49 15.28 -14.57 -37.11
CA GLN A 49 14.09 -15.13 -37.70
C GLN A 49 13.51 -16.34 -36.97
N ASN A 50 12.25 -16.58 -37.30
CA ASN A 50 11.47 -17.81 -37.26
C ASN A 50 12.28 -19.13 -37.28
N GLY A 51 11.82 -20.06 -36.45
CA GLY A 51 12.11 -21.48 -36.55
C GLY A 51 11.00 -22.31 -35.94
N GLU A 52 9.99 -22.64 -36.76
CA GLU A 52 9.03 -23.71 -36.50
C GLU A 52 9.78 -25.05 -36.41
N ARG A 53 9.44 -25.87 -35.40
CA ARG A 53 9.33 -27.32 -35.59
C ARG A 53 8.51 -27.95 -34.48
N GLY A 54 7.34 -28.45 -34.87
CA GLY A 54 6.57 -29.41 -34.10
C GLY A 54 7.27 -30.76 -34.04
N GLY A 55 6.89 -31.57 -33.05
CA GLY A 55 7.40 -32.92 -32.89
C GLY A 55 6.86 -33.61 -31.64
N GLU A 56 5.77 -34.33 -31.84
CA GLU A 56 5.46 -35.63 -31.25
C GLU A 56 5.20 -35.79 -29.74
N VAL A 57 3.89 -35.84 -29.50
CA VAL A 57 3.13 -36.75 -28.62
C VAL A 57 3.84 -38.09 -28.33
N GLY A 58 4.13 -38.35 -27.05
CA GLY A 58 4.48 -39.67 -26.52
C GLY A 58 3.55 -40.06 -25.38
N VAL A 59 2.51 -40.83 -25.69
CA VAL A 59 1.61 -41.48 -24.73
C VAL A 59 2.13 -42.89 -24.46
N VAL A 60 2.41 -43.23 -23.19
CA VAL A 60 2.55 -44.62 -22.70
C VAL A 60 2.15 -44.68 -21.21
N PRO A 61 1.75 -45.83 -20.64
CA PRO A 61 0.41 -46.01 -20.10
C PRO A 61 0.38 -46.10 -18.56
N ARG A 62 -0.84 -45.96 -18.04
CA ARG A 62 -1.27 -46.32 -16.69
C ARG A 62 -0.72 -47.69 -16.26
N ARG A 63 -0.03 -47.72 -15.12
CA ARG A 63 0.12 -48.93 -14.32
C ARG A 63 -0.70 -48.79 -13.04
N MET A 64 -1.82 -49.52 -13.02
CA MET A 64 -2.55 -49.91 -11.83
C MET A 64 -1.63 -50.71 -10.90
N MET A 65 -1.57 -50.33 -9.63
CA MET A 65 -1.24 -51.24 -8.53
C MET A 65 -2.19 -50.90 -7.37
N MET A 66 -3.13 -51.82 -7.20
CA MET A 66 -3.97 -51.98 -6.01
C MET A 66 -3.10 -52.67 -4.96
N GLY A 67 -3.04 -52.13 -3.74
CA GLY A 67 -2.28 -52.73 -2.65
C GLY A 67 -2.53 -51.96 -1.37
N GLY A 68 -3.53 -52.41 -0.60
CA GLY A 68 -3.86 -51.82 0.69
C GLY A 68 -2.78 -52.08 1.74
N LEU A 69 -2.68 -51.14 2.68
CA LEU A 69 -2.18 -51.39 4.02
C LEU A 69 -2.77 -50.33 4.94
N MET A 70 -3.75 -50.77 5.74
CA MET A 70 -4.17 -50.08 6.97
C MET A 70 -2.99 -50.11 7.93
N ALA A 71 -2.35 -48.96 8.13
CA ALA A 71 -1.39 -48.77 9.21
C ALA A 71 -2.01 -47.82 10.24
N THR A 72 -2.58 -48.42 11.28
CA THR A 72 -2.93 -47.75 12.54
C THR A 72 -1.62 -47.32 13.21
N GLY A 73 -1.19 -46.09 12.96
CA GLY A 73 0.06 -45.52 13.45
C GLY A 73 -0.19 -44.50 14.56
N MET A 74 0.45 -44.74 15.70
CA MET A 74 0.35 -44.03 16.97
C MET A 74 0.60 -42.51 16.85
N LEU A 75 -0.19 -41.75 17.62
CA LEU A 75 0.01 -40.34 17.93
C LEU A 75 1.32 -40.18 18.72
N PHE A 76 2.40 -39.82 18.03
CA PHE A 76 3.57 -39.21 18.65
C PHE A 76 3.49 -37.69 18.50
N GLY A 77 3.25 -37.01 19.63
CA GLY A 77 3.43 -35.57 19.78
C GLY A 77 4.91 -35.21 19.69
N GLY A 78 5.44 -35.14 18.47
CA GLY A 78 6.72 -34.52 18.18
C GLY A 78 6.46 -33.13 17.59
N LYS A 79 7.04 -32.09 18.19
CA LYS A 79 7.26 -30.81 17.50
C LYS A 79 8.14 -31.11 16.28
N GLY A 80 7.53 -31.35 15.12
CA GLY A 80 8.24 -31.64 13.89
C GLY A 80 9.16 -30.48 13.54
N ARG A 81 10.47 -30.74 13.52
CA ARG A 81 11.44 -29.86 12.86
C ARG A 81 11.15 -29.94 11.36
N ARG A 82 10.79 -28.81 10.75
CA ARG A 82 10.68 -28.70 9.29
C ARG A 82 12.06 -28.94 8.67
N SER A 83 12.08 -29.49 7.46
CA SER A 83 13.33 -29.63 6.70
C SER A 83 13.85 -28.25 6.29
N ALA A 84 15.17 -28.05 6.22
CA ALA A 84 15.77 -26.82 5.71
C ALA A 84 15.28 -26.47 4.29
N ALA A 85 14.91 -27.47 3.49
CA ALA A 85 14.31 -27.29 2.17
C ALA A 85 12.87 -26.74 2.24
N GLU A 86 12.09 -27.13 3.25
CA GLU A 86 10.73 -26.61 3.48
C GLU A 86 10.76 -25.19 4.05
N GLU A 87 11.78 -24.86 4.85
CA GLU A 87 12.01 -23.51 5.37
C GLU A 87 12.43 -22.56 4.24
N LEU A 88 13.37 -22.97 3.39
CA LEU A 88 13.77 -22.22 2.18
C LEU A 88 12.61 -22.07 1.17
N GLN A 89 11.76 -23.08 0.98
CA GLN A 89 10.59 -22.96 0.11
C GLN A 89 9.51 -22.01 0.66
N GLN A 90 9.38 -21.92 1.99
CA GLN A 90 8.48 -20.93 2.60
C GLN A 90 9.01 -19.51 2.46
N ASP A 91 10.33 -19.34 2.44
CA ASP A 91 11.01 -18.04 2.30
C ASP A 91 10.73 -17.39 0.93
N GLU A 92 10.73 -18.20 -0.14
CA GLU A 92 10.43 -17.78 -1.52
C GLU A 92 8.93 -17.83 -1.87
N THR A 93 8.08 -18.31 -0.95
CA THR A 93 6.64 -18.32 -1.21
C THR A 93 6.14 -16.89 -1.31
N MET A 94 5.50 -16.57 -2.43
CA MET A 94 4.89 -15.26 -2.65
C MET A 94 3.63 -15.08 -1.80
N MET A 95 3.38 -13.85 -1.36
CA MET A 95 2.16 -13.47 -0.65
C MET A 95 1.69 -12.08 -1.08
N GLU A 96 0.38 -11.90 -1.05
CA GLU A 96 -0.24 -10.58 -1.18
C GLU A 96 -0.28 -9.91 0.19
N ALA A 97 0.33 -8.74 0.28
CA ALA A 97 0.21 -7.82 1.40
C ALA A 97 -0.41 -6.50 0.93
N TYR A 98 -1.03 -5.73 1.82
CA TYR A 98 -1.38 -4.35 1.51
C TYR A 98 -1.04 -3.39 2.64
N PHE A 99 -0.74 -2.15 2.27
CA PHE A 99 -0.26 -1.10 3.16
C PHE A 99 -1.06 0.19 2.90
N GLY A 100 -1.65 0.78 3.94
CA GLY A 100 -2.40 2.04 3.85
C GLY A 100 -2.02 2.99 4.96
N CYS A 101 -1.77 4.25 4.63
CA CYS A 101 -1.38 5.31 5.56
C CYS A 101 -1.67 6.68 4.94
N GLY A 102 -2.94 7.06 4.89
CA GLY A 102 -3.37 8.26 4.15
C GLY A 102 -3.60 7.98 2.67
N CYS A 103 -3.35 8.99 1.84
CA CYS A 103 -3.43 8.95 0.39
C CYS A 103 -2.52 7.85 -0.18
N PHE A 104 -3.10 6.89 -0.89
CA PHE A 104 -2.34 5.77 -1.44
C PHE A 104 -1.32 6.11 -2.54
N TRP A 105 -1.26 7.36 -3.03
CA TRP A 105 -0.36 7.74 -4.13
C TRP A 105 1.09 7.79 -3.68
N HIS A 106 1.36 8.42 -2.53
CA HIS A 106 2.71 8.40 -1.94
C HIS A 106 3.07 6.98 -1.50
N VAL A 107 2.12 6.25 -0.92
CA VAL A 107 2.34 4.86 -0.52
C VAL A 107 2.73 4.00 -1.72
N GLN A 108 2.11 4.21 -2.90
CA GLN A 108 2.41 3.40 -4.09
C GLN A 108 3.81 3.67 -4.60
N HIS A 109 4.19 4.94 -4.66
CA HIS A 109 5.53 5.34 -5.06
C HIS A 109 6.58 4.66 -4.17
N GLU A 110 6.34 4.67 -2.86
CA GLU A 110 7.25 4.13 -1.88
C GLU A 110 7.38 2.60 -1.94
N MET A 111 6.28 1.89 -2.22
CA MET A 111 6.32 0.45 -2.44
C MET A 111 7.00 0.09 -3.77
N VAL A 112 6.80 0.90 -4.82
CA VAL A 112 7.50 0.72 -6.10
C VAL A 112 9.01 0.88 -5.91
N GLU A 113 9.48 1.94 -5.26
CA GLU A 113 10.91 2.15 -4.99
C GLU A 113 11.51 0.98 -4.20
N LEU A 114 10.75 0.42 -3.25
CA LEU A 114 11.21 -0.72 -2.48
C LEU A 114 11.28 -2.01 -3.29
N GLU A 115 10.26 -2.31 -4.11
CA GLU A 115 10.31 -3.43 -5.06
C GLU A 115 11.52 -3.32 -5.99
N GLU A 116 11.81 -2.11 -6.45
CA GLU A 116 12.98 -1.84 -7.29
C GLU A 116 14.29 -2.10 -6.54
N LYS A 117 14.37 -1.66 -5.29
CA LYS A 117 15.61 -1.72 -4.50
C LYS A 117 15.89 -3.11 -3.94
N VAL A 118 14.89 -3.77 -3.36
CA VAL A 118 15.07 -5.02 -2.60
C VAL A 118 14.77 -6.24 -3.47
N LEU A 119 13.79 -6.15 -4.38
CA LEU A 119 13.40 -7.27 -5.24
C LEU A 119 13.99 -7.17 -6.66
N SER A 120 14.72 -6.09 -6.96
CA SER A 120 15.29 -5.82 -8.29
C SER A 120 14.24 -5.85 -9.43
N ARG A 121 12.95 -5.65 -9.11
CA ARG A 121 11.87 -5.63 -10.11
C ARG A 121 11.91 -4.34 -10.90
N ARG A 122 11.56 -4.37 -12.18
CA ARG A 122 11.42 -3.16 -13.01
C ARG A 122 10.25 -3.30 -13.99
N GLY A 123 9.69 -2.15 -14.40
CA GLY A 123 8.66 -2.08 -15.42
C GLY A 123 7.51 -3.06 -15.12
N LYS A 124 7.23 -3.98 -16.05
CA LYS A 124 6.15 -4.96 -15.92
C LYS A 124 6.27 -5.96 -14.77
N GLN A 125 7.44 -6.07 -14.12
CA GLN A 125 7.64 -6.97 -12.99
C GLN A 125 7.13 -6.37 -11.67
N LEU A 126 6.96 -5.05 -11.56
CA LEU A 126 6.50 -4.36 -10.36
C LEU A 126 5.06 -4.73 -10.01
N THR A 127 4.72 -4.90 -8.74
CA THR A 127 3.42 -5.44 -8.30
C THR A 127 2.56 -4.48 -7.49
N SER A 128 3.12 -3.34 -7.10
CA SER A 128 2.42 -2.30 -6.33
C SER A 128 1.24 -1.69 -7.09
N LEU A 129 0.02 -1.95 -6.62
CA LEU A 129 -1.22 -1.40 -7.16
C LEU A 129 -2.01 -0.66 -6.08
N THR A 130 -2.49 0.56 -6.39
CA THR A 130 -3.42 1.28 -5.51
C THR A 130 -4.80 0.64 -5.54
N GLY A 131 -5.52 0.73 -4.43
CA GLY A 131 -6.87 0.20 -4.30
C GLY A 131 -7.46 0.40 -2.91
N TYR A 132 -8.48 -0.40 -2.62
CA TYR A 132 -9.34 -0.25 -1.46
C TYR A 132 -9.40 -1.57 -0.69
N ALA A 133 -9.19 -1.53 0.62
CA ALA A 133 -9.29 -2.71 1.47
C ALA A 133 -9.74 -2.36 2.90
N GLY A 134 -9.86 -3.36 3.76
CA GLY A 134 -10.24 -3.15 5.17
C GLY A 134 -11.74 -2.91 5.40
N GLY A 135 -12.55 -2.84 4.35
CA GLY A 135 -14.01 -3.00 4.42
C GLY A 135 -14.44 -4.42 4.03
N LYS A 136 -15.72 -4.74 4.20
CA LYS A 136 -16.33 -5.98 3.68
C LYS A 136 -17.47 -5.74 2.71
N LYS A 137 -18.01 -4.52 2.67
CA LYS A 137 -19.16 -4.22 1.82
C LYS A 137 -18.68 -4.01 0.40
N LEU A 138 -19.49 -4.46 -0.54
CA LEU A 138 -19.31 -4.25 -1.96
C LEU A 138 -20.56 -3.55 -2.50
N GLY A 139 -20.39 -2.71 -3.51
CA GLY A 139 -21.49 -2.18 -4.29
C GLY A 139 -21.99 -3.18 -5.33
N ASP A 140 -22.95 -2.73 -6.14
CA ASP A 140 -23.53 -3.53 -7.22
C ASP A 140 -22.46 -4.05 -8.18
N GLY A 141 -22.53 -5.35 -8.50
CA GLY A 141 -21.55 -6.01 -9.34
C GLY A 141 -20.19 -6.25 -8.67
N GLY A 142 -20.12 -6.16 -7.33
CA GLY A 142 -18.89 -6.39 -6.57
C GLY A 142 -17.92 -5.21 -6.58
N LYS A 143 -18.39 -4.02 -6.99
CA LYS A 143 -17.55 -2.83 -7.18
C LYS A 143 -17.19 -2.17 -5.86
N VAL A 144 -16.03 -1.53 -5.86
CA VAL A 144 -15.55 -0.59 -4.85
C VAL A 144 -14.89 0.55 -5.61
N CYS A 145 -15.50 1.72 -5.58
CA CYS A 145 -15.14 2.84 -6.44
C CYS A 145 -14.64 4.02 -5.63
N TYR A 146 -13.75 4.81 -6.22
CA TYR A 146 -13.36 6.10 -5.70
C TYR A 146 -14.57 7.03 -5.53
N HIS A 147 -14.39 8.10 -4.76
CA HIS A 147 -15.36 9.17 -4.62
C HIS A 147 -15.83 9.65 -6.00
N ASN A 148 -17.13 9.58 -6.22
CA ASN A 148 -17.77 9.98 -7.47
C ASN A 148 -19.10 10.66 -7.19
N MET A 149 -19.48 11.64 -8.02
CA MET A 149 -20.70 12.44 -7.81
C MET A 149 -21.98 11.62 -7.86
N ARG A 150 -21.94 10.44 -8.49
CA ARG A 150 -23.07 9.51 -8.60
C ARG A 150 -23.20 8.59 -7.38
N GLN A 151 -22.26 8.66 -6.43
CA GLN A 151 -22.19 7.80 -5.25
C GLN A 151 -22.23 6.30 -5.54
N VAL A 152 -21.77 5.90 -6.73
CA VAL A 152 -21.69 4.50 -7.14
C VAL A 152 -20.61 3.82 -6.31
N ALA A 153 -21.01 2.86 -5.47
CA ALA A 153 -20.11 1.97 -4.72
C ALA A 153 -18.92 2.67 -4.02
N ASP A 154 -19.15 3.87 -3.49
CA ASP A 154 -18.12 4.69 -2.84
C ASP A 154 -17.39 3.92 -1.73
N TYR A 155 -16.07 3.78 -1.88
CA TYR A 155 -15.25 2.91 -1.04
C TYR A 155 -15.29 3.31 0.44
N GLY A 156 -15.31 4.61 0.74
CA GLY A 156 -15.39 5.15 2.09
C GLY A 156 -16.72 4.78 2.76
N ARG A 157 -17.84 4.90 2.03
CA ARG A 157 -19.17 4.46 2.51
C ARG A 157 -19.29 2.94 2.67
N LEU A 158 -18.53 2.18 1.88
CA LEU A 158 -18.39 0.74 2.00
C LEU A 158 -17.40 0.32 3.12
N GLY A 159 -16.74 1.30 3.74
CA GLY A 159 -15.85 1.17 4.89
C GLY A 159 -14.44 0.67 4.56
N HIS A 160 -14.04 0.78 3.30
CA HIS A 160 -12.67 0.54 2.88
C HIS A 160 -11.76 1.73 3.22
N ALA A 161 -10.47 1.49 3.24
CA ALA A 161 -9.41 2.48 3.29
C ALA A 161 -8.62 2.45 1.98
N GLU A 162 -7.96 3.56 1.66
CA GLU A 162 -6.95 3.61 0.62
C GLU A 162 -5.72 2.77 1.02
N VAL A 163 -5.32 1.85 0.14
CA VAL A 163 -4.18 0.97 0.34
C VAL A 163 -3.41 0.73 -0.95
N VAL A 164 -2.20 0.20 -0.81
CA VAL A 164 -1.39 -0.34 -1.89
C VAL A 164 -1.17 -1.82 -1.65
N ASN A 165 -1.60 -2.65 -2.59
CA ASN A 165 -1.33 -4.08 -2.57
C ASN A 165 -0.03 -4.39 -3.33
N VAL A 166 0.78 -5.29 -2.76
CA VAL A 166 2.06 -5.72 -3.30
C VAL A 166 2.20 -7.22 -3.12
N ASN A 167 2.71 -7.90 -4.15
CA ASN A 167 3.01 -9.31 -4.10
C ASN A 167 4.48 -9.51 -3.71
N ILE A 168 4.75 -9.92 -2.48
CA ILE A 168 6.09 -9.97 -1.89
C ILE A 168 6.50 -11.41 -1.54
N PRO A 169 7.80 -11.78 -1.65
CA PRO A 169 8.29 -12.97 -0.98
C PRO A 169 8.08 -12.82 0.53
N ARG A 170 7.68 -13.90 1.20
CA ARG A 170 7.44 -13.88 2.66
C ARG A 170 8.68 -13.43 3.44
N SER A 171 9.87 -13.80 2.97
CA SER A 171 11.16 -13.39 3.51
C SER A 171 11.33 -11.86 3.59
N ASN A 172 10.70 -11.11 2.68
CA ASN A 172 10.80 -9.66 2.59
C ASN A 172 9.70 -8.92 3.34
N LEU A 173 8.74 -9.60 3.99
CA LEU A 173 7.64 -8.91 4.69
C LEU A 173 8.15 -7.89 5.71
N LYS A 174 9.23 -8.20 6.42
CA LYS A 174 9.84 -7.28 7.38
C LYS A 174 10.33 -5.99 6.71
N ASP A 175 11.02 -6.09 5.57
CA ASP A 175 11.54 -4.92 4.85
C ASP A 175 10.42 -4.01 4.35
N PHE A 176 9.36 -4.60 3.78
CA PHE A 176 8.18 -3.86 3.35
C PHE A 176 7.44 -3.22 4.53
N SER A 177 7.31 -3.94 5.65
CA SER A 177 6.70 -3.40 6.86
C SER A 177 7.52 -2.25 7.43
N LYS A 178 8.86 -2.35 7.45
CA LYS A 178 9.74 -1.25 7.87
C LYS A 178 9.55 -0.03 7.00
N ARG A 179 9.57 -0.19 5.67
CA ARG A 179 9.34 0.94 4.75
C ARG A 179 7.98 1.59 4.97
N TYR A 180 6.93 0.78 5.18
CA TYR A 180 5.61 1.29 5.54
C TYR A 180 5.62 2.13 6.82
N PHE A 181 6.27 1.65 7.88
CA PHE A 181 6.35 2.38 9.14
C PHE A 181 7.24 3.64 9.05
N GLU A 182 8.18 3.70 8.11
CA GLU A 182 8.96 4.91 7.83
C GLU A 182 8.14 6.03 7.17
N LEU A 183 6.96 5.72 6.63
CA LEU A 183 6.05 6.73 6.04
C LEU A 183 5.40 7.64 7.09
N PHE A 184 5.44 7.24 8.37
CA PHE A 184 4.97 8.10 9.45
C PHE A 184 6.04 9.14 9.77
N VAL A 185 5.69 10.41 9.59
CA VAL A 185 6.60 11.54 9.72
C VAL A 185 6.46 12.22 11.08
N LYS A 186 7.53 12.89 11.51
CA LYS A 186 7.57 13.64 12.76
C LYS A 186 7.14 15.09 12.53
N TYR A 187 6.16 15.54 13.31
CA TYR A 187 5.74 16.93 13.41
C TYR A 187 6.22 17.49 14.74
N GLU A 188 7.12 18.47 14.68
CA GLU A 188 7.62 19.19 15.85
C GLU A 188 6.74 20.42 16.09
N LEU A 189 5.94 20.39 17.16
CA LEU A 189 5.16 21.53 17.63
C LEU A 189 5.72 22.01 18.97
N PRO A 190 5.49 23.27 19.38
CA PRO A 190 5.97 23.78 20.66
C PRO A 190 5.52 22.89 21.84
N GLY A 191 6.48 22.19 22.45
CA GLY A 191 6.25 21.31 23.61
C GLY A 191 5.69 19.92 23.30
N VAL A 192 5.50 19.55 22.02
CA VAL A 192 5.01 18.21 21.65
C VAL A 192 5.57 17.75 20.30
N THR A 193 6.12 16.55 20.27
CA THR A 193 6.45 15.83 19.04
C THR A 193 5.33 14.84 18.72
N ILE A 194 4.73 14.98 17.54
CA ILE A 194 3.72 14.07 17.02
C ILE A 194 4.36 13.23 15.91
N VAL A 195 4.04 11.95 15.87
CA VAL A 195 4.42 11.07 14.75
C VAL A 195 3.13 10.57 14.14
N ASP A 196 2.92 10.82 12.84
CA ASP A 196 1.68 10.46 12.15
C ASP A 196 1.88 10.37 10.63
N ARG A 197 0.84 10.01 9.89
CA ARG A 197 0.83 10.01 8.42
C ARG A 197 1.18 11.39 7.84
N ALA A 198 1.81 11.40 6.65
CA ALA A 198 2.36 12.59 6.01
C ALA A 198 1.31 13.61 5.55
N ASP A 199 0.04 13.20 5.47
CA ASP A 199 -1.12 13.90 4.94
C ASP A 199 -2.23 14.09 6.01
N PRO A 200 -1.98 14.87 7.07
CA PRO A 200 -2.94 15.05 8.17
C PRO A 200 -4.21 15.82 7.75
N GLN A 201 -4.22 16.43 6.56
CA GLN A 201 -5.41 17.03 5.96
C GLN A 201 -6.43 16.00 5.47
N ASP A 202 -5.98 14.81 5.10
CA ASP A 202 -6.82 13.71 4.64
C ASP A 202 -7.39 13.04 5.88
N LYS A 203 -8.66 13.32 6.19
CA LYS A 203 -9.31 12.95 7.45
C LYS A 203 -10.50 12.07 7.17
N GLY A 204 -10.60 10.97 7.90
CA GLY A 204 -11.70 10.03 7.75
C GLY A 204 -11.22 8.58 7.86
N PRO A 205 -12.15 7.65 8.12
CA PRO A 205 -11.84 6.23 8.14
C PRO A 205 -11.22 5.74 6.82
N GLU A 206 -11.50 6.39 5.69
CA GLU A 206 -10.92 6.10 4.38
C GLU A 206 -9.40 6.25 4.32
N TYR A 207 -8.81 7.06 5.21
CA TYR A 207 -7.36 7.33 5.26
C TYR A 207 -6.66 6.64 6.43
N ARG A 208 -7.38 5.80 7.17
CA ARG A 208 -6.88 5.13 8.37
C ARG A 208 -5.68 4.22 8.05
N SER A 209 -4.75 4.13 8.98
CA SER A 209 -3.55 3.32 8.84
C SER A 209 -3.90 1.83 8.96
N VAL A 210 -3.65 1.07 7.89
CA VAL A 210 -3.90 -0.37 7.81
C VAL A 210 -2.71 -1.13 7.23
N LEU A 211 -2.53 -2.36 7.68
CA LEU A 211 -1.60 -3.33 7.10
C LEU A 211 -2.30 -4.68 6.97
N GLY A 212 -2.43 -5.17 5.74
CA GLY A 212 -3.09 -6.45 5.45
C GLY A 212 -2.09 -7.56 5.16
N ILE A 213 -2.20 -8.66 5.89
CA ILE A 213 -1.47 -9.91 5.61
C ILE A 213 -2.41 -11.12 5.78
N PRO A 214 -2.13 -12.25 5.11
CA PRO A 214 -2.96 -13.44 5.26
C PRO A 214 -3.01 -13.91 6.72
N GLY A 215 -4.20 -13.96 7.32
CA GLY A 215 -4.41 -14.32 8.73
C GLY A 215 -4.32 -13.14 9.72
N GLY A 216 -3.96 -11.93 9.26
CA GLY A 216 -3.88 -10.74 10.10
C GLY A 216 -2.94 -10.91 11.29
N VAL A 217 -3.36 -10.49 12.49
CA VAL A 217 -2.59 -10.68 13.74
C VAL A 217 -2.35 -12.15 14.10
N ARG A 218 -3.11 -13.08 13.51
CA ARG A 218 -2.94 -14.53 13.71
C ARG A 218 -2.05 -15.16 12.66
N SER A 219 -1.52 -14.36 11.74
CA SER A 219 -0.58 -14.80 10.72
C SER A 219 0.71 -15.31 11.39
N PRO A 220 1.32 -16.41 10.91
CA PRO A 220 2.64 -16.82 11.38
C PRO A 220 3.72 -15.77 11.12
N MET A 221 3.45 -14.81 10.22
CA MET A 221 4.39 -13.74 9.86
C MET A 221 4.13 -12.43 10.62
N PHE A 222 3.12 -12.40 11.50
CA PHE A 222 2.79 -11.19 12.25
C PHE A 222 3.95 -10.68 13.11
N ALA A 223 4.77 -11.59 13.64
CA ALA A 223 5.97 -11.25 14.42
C ALA A 223 6.96 -10.36 13.64
N GLU A 224 7.07 -10.53 12.31
CA GLU A 224 7.93 -9.69 11.47
C GLU A 224 7.40 -8.26 11.37
N VAL A 225 6.07 -8.11 11.33
CA VAL A 225 5.39 -6.80 11.33
C VAL A 225 5.56 -6.12 12.69
N GLU A 226 5.38 -6.83 13.80
CA GLU A 226 5.61 -6.31 15.15
C GLU A 226 7.06 -5.85 15.35
N ALA A 227 8.02 -6.66 14.89
CA ALA A 227 9.44 -6.33 14.96
C ALA A 227 9.75 -5.06 14.16
N ALA A 228 9.24 -4.93 12.94
CA ALA A 228 9.40 -3.75 12.11
C ALA A 228 8.77 -2.50 12.76
N CYS A 229 7.56 -2.61 13.31
CA CYS A 229 6.87 -1.51 13.98
C CYS A 229 7.67 -1.00 15.18
N LYS A 230 8.11 -1.91 16.04
CA LYS A 230 8.90 -1.57 17.23
C LYS A 230 10.25 -0.94 16.87
N GLU A 231 10.89 -1.41 15.81
CA GLU A 231 12.16 -0.89 15.33
C GLU A 231 12.04 0.56 14.82
N VAL A 232 10.99 0.86 14.03
CA VAL A 232 10.85 2.17 13.36
C VAL A 232 10.09 3.18 14.23
N LEU A 233 9.00 2.78 14.86
CA LEU A 233 8.07 3.67 15.56
C LEU A 233 8.15 3.58 17.09
N GLY A 234 8.79 2.54 17.62
CA GLY A 234 8.93 2.29 19.04
C GLY A 234 7.71 1.60 19.67
N SER A 235 7.83 1.27 20.96
CA SER A 235 6.82 0.50 21.71
C SER A 235 5.53 1.25 22.03
N GLU A 236 5.48 2.55 21.76
CA GLU A 236 4.30 3.41 21.96
C GLU A 236 3.21 3.16 20.89
N TRP A 237 3.58 2.53 19.77
CA TRP A 237 2.66 2.24 18.67
C TRP A 237 1.97 0.90 18.86
N SER A 238 0.66 0.89 18.63
CA SER A 238 -0.17 -0.31 18.78
C SER A 238 -0.55 -0.91 17.43
N LEU A 239 -0.23 -2.18 17.23
CA LEU A 239 -0.79 -2.99 16.14
C LEU A 239 -2.07 -3.67 16.64
N MET A 240 -3.21 -3.28 16.09
CA MET A 240 -4.54 -3.71 16.55
C MET A 240 -5.14 -4.72 15.56
N GLU A 241 -5.86 -5.74 16.03
CA GLU A 241 -6.60 -6.63 15.12
C GLU A 241 -7.67 -5.84 14.34
N GLY A 242 -7.69 -6.04 13.01
CA GLY A 242 -8.70 -5.48 12.13
C GLY A 242 -10.01 -6.29 12.11
N HIS A 243 -11.14 -5.59 12.20
CA HIS A 243 -12.51 -6.10 12.11
C HIS A 243 -13.32 -5.47 10.95
N GLY A 244 -12.76 -4.46 10.31
CA GLY A 244 -13.25 -3.70 9.17
C GLY A 244 -14.19 -2.55 9.52
N ASN A 245 -14.18 -1.52 8.66
CA ASN A 245 -14.89 -0.24 8.87
C ASN A 245 -14.46 0.51 10.14
N GLU A 246 -13.22 0.33 10.58
CA GLU A 246 -12.69 1.02 11.76
C GLU A 246 -12.63 2.54 11.55
N PRO A 247 -12.69 3.32 12.66
CA PRO A 247 -12.49 4.76 12.57
C PRO A 247 -11.07 5.13 12.17
N ASP A 248 -10.90 6.40 11.83
CA ASP A 248 -9.61 7.01 11.55
C ASP A 248 -8.57 6.76 12.67
N THR A 249 -7.31 6.58 12.28
CA THR A 249 -6.15 6.39 13.17
C THR A 249 -5.37 7.68 13.43
N LEU A 250 -5.75 8.80 12.79
CA LEU A 250 -5.10 10.09 12.97
C LEU A 250 -4.98 10.48 14.46
N LEU A 251 -3.76 10.76 14.89
CA LEU A 251 -3.32 11.08 16.25
C LEU A 251 -3.55 9.96 17.27
N LYS A 252 -3.69 8.70 16.83
CA LYS A 252 -3.97 7.55 17.70
C LYS A 252 -2.80 6.58 17.89
N ARG A 253 -1.67 6.78 17.20
CA ARG A 253 -0.47 5.91 17.23
C ARG A 253 -0.82 4.42 17.10
N ARG A 254 -1.65 4.10 16.10
CA ARG A 254 -2.09 2.72 15.87
C ARG A 254 -2.22 2.41 14.39
N VAL A 255 -2.06 1.13 14.08
CA VAL A 255 -2.32 0.56 12.75
C VAL A 255 -3.23 -0.65 12.92
N TYR A 256 -4.26 -0.77 12.09
CA TYR A 256 -5.09 -1.96 12.06
C TYR A 256 -4.44 -3.03 11.17
N VAL A 257 -4.24 -4.21 11.74
CA VAL A 257 -3.66 -5.36 11.06
C VAL A 257 -4.81 -6.24 10.57
N MET A 258 -5.06 -6.15 9.28
CA MET A 258 -6.19 -6.78 8.62
C MET A 258 -5.85 -8.21 8.21
N ASP A 259 -6.78 -9.14 8.44
CA ASP A 259 -6.73 -10.46 7.79
C ASP A 259 -7.12 -10.31 6.31
N SER A 260 -6.13 -10.29 5.42
CA SER A 260 -6.38 -10.04 3.99
C SER A 260 -7.24 -11.12 3.32
N ASN A 261 -7.35 -12.31 3.93
CA ASN A 261 -8.29 -13.35 3.46
C ASN A 261 -9.76 -13.00 3.76
N LYS A 262 -10.02 -12.13 4.74
CA LYS A 262 -11.36 -11.67 5.15
C LYS A 262 -11.70 -10.26 4.69
N PHE A 263 -10.67 -9.44 4.47
CA PHE A 263 -10.77 -8.06 4.02
C PHE A 263 -9.92 -7.93 2.74
N PRO A 264 -10.46 -8.42 1.61
CA PRO A 264 -9.70 -8.50 0.37
C PRO A 264 -9.40 -7.10 -0.20
N PHE A 265 -8.38 -7.05 -1.05
CA PHE A 265 -8.02 -5.89 -1.83
C PHE A 265 -8.90 -5.75 -3.07
N HIS A 266 -9.30 -4.52 -3.39
CA HIS A 266 -10.04 -4.15 -4.59
C HIS A 266 -9.23 -3.10 -5.37
N PRO A 267 -8.73 -3.40 -6.59
CA PRO A 267 -7.94 -2.44 -7.36
C PRO A 267 -8.69 -1.12 -7.62
N ALA A 268 -8.00 0.00 -7.48
CA ALA A 268 -8.51 1.31 -7.86
C ALA A 268 -8.54 1.50 -9.39
N GLU A 269 -9.31 2.49 -9.82
CA GLU A 269 -9.45 2.96 -11.20
C GLU A 269 -8.09 3.25 -11.85
N VAL A 270 -8.04 3.15 -13.18
CA VAL A 270 -6.78 3.25 -13.94
C VAL A 270 -6.10 4.60 -13.70
N TYR A 271 -6.87 5.67 -13.53
CA TYR A 271 -6.32 7.01 -13.33
C TYR A 271 -5.60 7.22 -11.98
N HIS A 272 -5.87 6.39 -10.97
CA HIS A 272 -5.16 6.43 -9.68
C HIS A 272 -3.81 5.71 -9.70
N GLN A 273 -3.57 4.86 -10.69
CA GLN A 273 -2.37 4.03 -10.74
C GLN A 273 -1.16 4.86 -11.18
N PHE A 274 -0.06 4.78 -10.44
CA PHE A 274 1.20 5.51 -10.70
C PHE A 274 1.01 7.02 -10.84
N HIS A 275 0.15 7.58 -9.97
CA HIS A 275 -0.10 9.01 -9.87
C HIS A 275 0.94 9.69 -8.96
N ASP A 276 1.24 10.96 -9.22
CA ASP A 276 2.08 11.77 -8.35
C ASP A 276 1.32 12.15 -7.07
N ASP A 277 2.02 12.29 -5.94
CA ASP A 277 1.41 12.89 -4.75
C ASP A 277 1.16 14.39 -4.95
N PHE A 278 0.19 14.94 -4.24
CA PHE A 278 -0.13 16.37 -4.26
C PHE A 278 0.83 17.22 -3.43
N GLN A 279 1.53 16.62 -2.46
CA GLN A 279 2.38 17.35 -1.52
C GLN A 279 3.86 17.36 -1.92
N SER A 280 4.25 16.53 -2.89
CA SER A 280 5.64 16.44 -3.37
C SER A 280 5.80 16.97 -4.80
N PRO A 281 7.05 17.24 -5.24
CA PRO A 281 7.33 17.33 -6.66
C PRO A 281 6.87 16.06 -7.40
N PRO A 282 6.56 16.15 -8.70
CA PRO A 282 6.23 14.99 -9.52
C PRO A 282 7.31 13.91 -9.45
N TYR A 283 6.91 12.64 -9.38
CA TYR A 283 7.81 11.48 -9.28
C TYR A 283 8.54 11.17 -10.58
N GLY A 284 8.11 11.78 -11.68
CA GLY A 284 8.81 11.76 -12.95
C GLY A 284 8.19 10.81 -13.96
N LYS A 285 8.53 11.05 -15.23
CA LYS A 285 7.86 10.41 -16.37
C LYS A 285 8.00 8.89 -16.37
N ASP A 286 9.13 8.37 -15.93
CA ASP A 286 9.37 6.92 -15.92
C ASP A 286 8.39 6.21 -14.97
N TYR A 287 8.16 6.79 -13.79
CA TYR A 287 7.14 6.31 -12.85
C TYR A 287 5.73 6.44 -13.43
N ASN A 288 5.34 7.63 -13.92
CA ASN A 288 3.97 7.81 -14.44
C ASN A 288 3.68 6.92 -15.67
N ASN A 289 4.70 6.62 -16.49
CA ASN A 289 4.58 5.73 -17.65
C ASN A 289 4.31 4.26 -17.26
N LEU A 290 4.56 3.86 -16.01
CA LEU A 290 4.21 2.52 -15.53
C LEU A 290 2.72 2.23 -15.67
N ARG A 291 1.85 3.25 -15.58
CA ARG A 291 0.40 3.09 -15.85
C ARG A 291 0.14 2.50 -17.23
N ALA A 292 0.76 3.06 -18.27
CA ALA A 292 0.59 2.58 -19.63
C ALA A 292 1.19 1.17 -19.82
N VAL A 293 2.33 0.91 -19.18
CA VAL A 293 2.96 -0.43 -19.17
C VAL A 293 2.04 -1.46 -18.52
N MET A 294 1.54 -1.19 -17.31
CA MET A 294 0.68 -2.13 -16.59
C MET A 294 -0.66 -2.34 -17.28
N LYS A 295 -1.23 -1.31 -17.93
CA LYS A 295 -2.47 -1.44 -18.72
C LYS A 295 -2.23 -2.32 -19.94
N LYS A 296 -1.12 -2.14 -20.64
CA LYS A 296 -0.73 -2.95 -21.81
C LYS A 296 -0.51 -4.42 -21.45
N GLU A 297 0.07 -4.69 -20.28
CA GLU A 297 0.29 -6.04 -19.78
C GLU A 297 -0.96 -6.68 -19.14
N GLY A 298 -2.11 -5.98 -19.14
CA GLY A 298 -3.37 -6.47 -18.59
C GLY A 298 -3.39 -6.56 -17.06
N ARG A 299 -2.45 -5.91 -16.38
CA ARG A 299 -2.32 -5.93 -14.91
C ARG A 299 -3.20 -4.91 -14.21
N ILE A 300 -3.52 -3.83 -14.91
CA ILE A 300 -4.57 -2.89 -14.53
C ILE A 300 -5.57 -2.81 -15.68
N SER A 301 -6.85 -2.73 -15.33
CA SER A 301 -7.95 -2.66 -16.30
C SER A 301 -9.08 -1.82 -15.73
N GLU A 302 -10.02 -1.45 -16.59
CA GLU A 302 -11.22 -0.73 -16.19
C GLU A 302 -11.98 -1.54 -15.12
N THR A 303 -12.27 -0.91 -13.98
CA THR A 303 -12.93 -1.56 -12.84
C THR A 303 -14.46 -1.58 -12.99
N GLY A 304 -14.97 -0.89 -14.00
CA GLY A 304 -16.40 -0.60 -14.16
C GLY A 304 -16.91 0.49 -13.22
N CYS A 305 -16.02 1.14 -12.47
CA CYS A 305 -16.29 2.39 -11.75
C CYS A 305 -16.15 3.60 -12.69
N PRO A 306 -16.70 4.77 -12.30
CA PRO A 306 -16.45 6.01 -13.03
C PRO A 306 -14.96 6.37 -13.05
N GLU A 307 -14.38 6.57 -14.24
CA GLU A 307 -12.99 7.02 -14.39
C GLU A 307 -12.90 8.55 -14.16
N GLY A 308 -12.88 8.92 -12.88
CA GLY A 308 -12.78 10.30 -12.40
C GLY A 308 -14.05 10.80 -11.70
N MET A 309 -13.93 11.88 -10.93
CA MET A 309 -15.04 12.37 -10.08
C MET A 309 -16.31 12.78 -10.86
N LEU A 310 -16.16 13.23 -12.11
CA LEU A 310 -17.24 13.75 -12.96
C LEU A 310 -17.77 12.75 -14.00
N ALA A 311 -17.23 11.53 -14.03
CA ALA A 311 -17.56 10.52 -15.04
C ALA A 311 -18.90 9.79 -14.80
#